data_AF-A0A0J7KX55-F1
#
_entry.id   AF-A0A0J7KX55-F1
#
_cell.length_a   1.000
_cell.length_b   1.000
_cell.length_c   1.000
_cell.angle_alpha   90.00
_cell.angle_beta   90.00
_cell.angle_gamma   90.00
#
_symmetry.space_group_name_H-M   'P 1'
#
loop_
_entity.id
_entity.type
_entity.pdbx_description
1 polymer ?
#
loop_
_entity_poly.entity_id
_entity_poly.type
_entity_poly.pdbx_seq_one_letter_code
_entity_poly.pdbx_strand_id
1 'polypeptide(L)'
;MINSEHFSYDLESDTEPFGYEIASLVADKLKTGQILGYGHRDYCGMGMKADENQRFLYGEIYDGIDFSNPRIFETKDVFVEWLAAQSTASLARLDDEEFFQGNQIISRKRLLDFIK
;
A
#
# COMPACT_ATOMS: atom_id res chain seq x y z
N MET A 1 1.91 -26.95 -3.99
CA MET A 1 2.92 -25.95 -4.36
C MET A 1 2.30 -25.11 -5.45
N ILE A 2 1.93 -23.87 -5.15
CA ILE A 2 1.53 -22.91 -6.19
C ILE A 2 2.85 -22.48 -6.84
N ASN A 3 2.98 -22.68 -8.15
CA ASN A 3 4.18 -22.26 -8.90
C ASN A 3 4.36 -20.75 -8.71
N SER A 4 5.56 -20.33 -8.29
CA SER A 4 5.92 -18.91 -8.12
C SER A 4 5.66 -18.09 -9.39
N GLU A 5 5.87 -18.68 -10.56
CA GLU A 5 5.59 -18.05 -11.85
C GLU A 5 4.11 -17.75 -12.08
N HIS A 6 3.20 -18.62 -11.63
CA HIS A 6 1.76 -18.35 -11.74
C HIS A 6 1.31 -17.22 -10.82
N PHE A 7 1.91 -17.13 -9.62
CA PHE A 7 1.61 -16.05 -8.68
C PHE A 7 2.12 -14.69 -9.17
N SER A 8 3.31 -14.64 -9.79
CA SER A 8 3.84 -13.40 -10.41
C SER A 8 2.93 -12.93 -11.55
N TYR A 9 2.50 -13.84 -12.42
CA TYR A 9 1.64 -13.51 -13.55
C TYR A 9 0.27 -12.94 -13.12
N ASP A 10 -0.32 -13.48 -12.05
CA ASP A 10 -1.57 -12.98 -11.50
C ASP A 10 -1.42 -11.55 -10.95
N LEU A 11 -0.27 -11.24 -10.33
CA LEU A 11 0.02 -9.88 -9.85
C LEU A 11 0.33 -8.91 -10.99
N GLU A 12 1.13 -9.32 -11.97
CA GLU A 12 1.49 -8.54 -13.16
C GLU A 12 0.27 -8.13 -13.97
N SER A 13 -0.75 -9.00 -14.02
CA SER A 13 -1.97 -8.76 -14.81
C SER A 13 -3.01 -7.89 -14.09
N ASP A 14 -2.94 -7.72 -12.76
CA ASP A 14 -3.84 -6.84 -11.98
C ASP A 14 -3.47 -5.36 -12.13
N THR A 15 -3.73 -4.84 -13.32
CA THR A 15 -3.40 -3.49 -13.79
C THR A 15 -4.54 -2.49 -13.67
N GLU A 16 -5.69 -2.91 -13.11
CA GLU A 16 -6.85 -2.02 -12.98
C GLU A 16 -6.56 -0.90 -11.96
N PRO A 17 -6.61 0.38 -12.37
CA PRO A 17 -6.36 1.50 -11.45
C PRO A 17 -7.36 1.52 -10.30
N PHE A 18 -6.89 1.80 -9.09
CA PHE A 18 -7.76 1.85 -7.90
C PHE A 18 -8.85 2.92 -8.04
N GLY A 19 -8.54 4.03 -8.71
CA GLY A 19 -9.48 5.12 -8.98
C GLY A 19 -9.69 6.05 -7.77
N TYR A 20 -10.23 7.23 -8.06
CA TYR A 20 -10.37 8.33 -7.11
C TYR A 20 -11.28 8.02 -5.92
N GLU A 21 -12.32 7.21 -6.12
CA GLU A 21 -13.27 6.87 -5.06
C GLU A 21 -12.59 6.07 -3.94
N ILE A 22 -11.94 4.95 -4.29
CA ILE A 22 -11.19 4.12 -3.34
C ILE A 22 -10.08 4.95 -2.70
N ALA A 23 -9.30 5.69 -3.49
CA ALA A 23 -8.20 6.49 -2.99
C ALA A 23 -8.64 7.56 -1.97
N SER A 24 -9.76 8.24 -2.23
CA SER A 24 -10.31 9.23 -1.29
C SER A 24 -10.77 8.59 0.01
N LEU A 25 -11.50 7.47 -0.05
CA LEU A 25 -11.99 6.76 1.14
C LEU A 25 -10.85 6.24 2.01
N VAL A 26 -9.78 5.74 1.38
CA VAL A 26 -8.55 5.35 2.08
C VAL A 26 -7.95 6.56 2.78
N ALA A 27 -7.78 7.68 2.07
CA ALA A 27 -7.21 8.90 2.64
C ALA A 27 -8.04 9.42 3.83
N ASP A 28 -9.36 9.37 3.75
CA ASP A 28 -10.26 9.77 4.83
C ASP A 28 -10.12 8.89 6.06
N LYS A 29 -10.00 7.56 5.89
CA LYS A 29 -9.69 6.68 7.03
C LYS A 29 -8.33 6.94 7.63
N LEU A 30 -7.28 7.11 6.83
CA LEU A 30 -5.93 7.38 7.33
C LEU A 30 -5.89 8.66 8.18
N LYS A 31 -6.62 9.71 7.78
CA LYS A 31 -6.74 10.97 8.55
C LYS A 31 -7.34 10.80 9.94
N THR A 32 -8.10 9.74 10.19
CA THR A 32 -8.63 9.43 11.53
C THR A 32 -7.61 8.79 12.47
N GLY A 33 -6.36 8.62 12.01
CA GLY A 33 -5.28 7.99 12.76
C GLY A 33 -5.19 6.47 12.55
N GLN A 34 -6.02 5.90 11.68
CA GLN A 34 -5.92 4.49 11.31
C GLN A 34 -4.68 4.24 10.44
N ILE A 35 -4.06 3.08 10.63
CA ILE A 35 -2.89 2.65 9.86
C ILE A 35 -3.32 1.47 8.98
N LEU A 36 -3.02 1.55 7.69
CA LEU A 36 -3.12 0.40 6.80
C LEU A 36 -1.77 -0.32 6.80
N GLY A 37 -1.67 -1.43 7.51
CA GLY A 37 -0.41 -2.17 7.65
C GLY A 37 -0.60 -3.43 8.48
N TYR A 38 0.35 -4.35 8.39
CA TYR A 38 0.44 -5.42 9.38
C TYR A 38 1.23 -4.91 10.59
N GLY A 39 0.95 -5.50 11.76
CA GLY A 39 1.61 -5.17 13.01
C GLY A 39 2.25 -6.40 13.62
N HIS A 40 3.54 -6.62 13.36
CA HIS A 40 4.32 -7.69 13.98
C HIS A 40 5.78 -7.29 14.13
N ARG A 41 6.58 -8.15 14.76
CA ARG A 41 8.04 -7.95 14.82
C ARG A 41 8.64 -8.13 13.42
N ASP A 42 9.76 -7.45 13.17
CA ASP A 42 10.51 -7.47 11.92
C ASP A 42 9.72 -6.83 10.75
N TYR A 43 9.96 -7.30 9.52
CA TYR A 43 9.33 -6.77 8.30
C TYR A 43 7.83 -7.06 8.26
N CYS A 44 7.01 -6.02 8.11
CA CYS A 44 5.55 -6.09 8.08
C CYS A 44 4.93 -5.78 6.70
N GLY A 45 5.75 -5.67 5.66
CA GLY A 45 5.29 -5.34 4.32
C GLY A 45 5.11 -3.86 4.05
N MET A 46 4.33 -3.56 3.02
CA MET A 46 3.95 -2.20 2.65
C MET A 46 2.73 -1.72 3.44
N GLY A 47 2.76 -0.45 3.82
CA GLY A 47 1.66 0.18 4.53
C GLY A 47 1.49 1.67 4.23
N MET A 48 0.48 2.26 4.87
CA MET A 48 0.14 3.67 4.79
C MET A 48 -0.34 4.20 6.14
N LYS A 49 0.00 5.45 6.46
CA LYS A 49 -0.55 6.21 7.59
C LYS A 49 -0.66 7.70 7.27
N ALA A 50 -1.49 8.42 8.01
CA ALA A 50 -1.34 9.86 8.13
C ALA A 50 -0.48 10.18 9.36
N ASP A 51 0.42 11.16 9.26
CA ASP A 51 1.18 11.65 10.41
C ASP A 51 0.42 12.76 11.17
N GLU A 52 1.03 13.23 12.26
CA GLU A 52 0.48 14.30 13.09
C GLU A 52 0.28 15.63 12.35
N ASN A 53 1.02 15.85 11.26
CA ASN A 53 0.91 17.02 10.38
C ASN A 53 -0.09 16.80 9.23
N GLN A 54 -0.86 15.70 9.25
CA GLN A 54 -1.82 15.33 8.22
C GLN A 54 -1.19 15.05 6.83
N ARG A 55 0.10 14.73 6.80
CA ARG A 55 0.79 14.23 5.61
C ARG A 55 0.59 12.73 5.51
N PHE A 56 0.61 12.21 4.29
CA PHE A 56 0.41 10.79 4.03
C PHE A 56 1.73 10.10 3.77
N LEU A 57 1.92 8.96 4.40
CA LEU A 57 3.12 8.14 4.28
C LEU A 57 2.75 6.84 3.56
N TYR A 58 3.59 6.41 2.62
CA TYR A 58 3.57 5.08 2.01
C TYR A 58 4.97 4.50 2.06
N GLY A 59 5.13 3.30 2.62
CA GLY A 59 6.45 2.69 2.75
C GLY A 59 6.43 1.34 3.45
N GLU A 60 7.61 0.78 3.62
CA GLU A 60 7.83 -0.44 4.39
C GLU A 60 7.58 -0.20 5.87
N ILE A 61 6.88 -1.12 6.52
CA ILE A 61 6.67 -1.12 7.96
C ILE A 61 7.61 -2.15 8.59
N TYR A 62 8.27 -1.73 9.66
CA TYR A 62 9.05 -2.56 10.56
C TYR A 62 8.51 -2.45 11.98
N ASP A 63 8.60 -3.55 12.73
CA ASP A 63 8.21 -3.63 14.14
C ASP A 63 6.80 -3.08 14.43
N GLY A 64 5.93 -3.22 13.44
CA GLY A 64 4.51 -2.92 13.45
C GLY A 64 4.11 -1.44 13.35
N ILE A 65 5.03 -0.49 13.47
CA ILE A 65 4.70 0.95 13.43
C ILE A 65 5.72 1.82 12.68
N ASP A 66 6.93 1.32 12.48
CA ASP A 66 8.05 2.12 12.00
C ASP A 66 8.11 2.10 10.48
N PHE A 67 7.85 3.26 9.89
CA PHE A 67 7.95 3.42 8.45
C PHE A 67 9.39 3.74 8.07
N SER A 68 10.04 2.81 7.37
CA SER A 68 11.41 3.00 6.87
C SER A 68 11.38 3.82 5.58
N ASN A 69 12.03 4.99 5.58
CA ASN A 69 12.16 5.91 4.42
C ASN A 69 10.88 6.04 3.57
N PRO A 70 9.72 6.37 4.17
CA PRO A 70 8.46 6.39 3.44
C PRO A 70 8.45 7.49 2.39
N ARG A 71 7.73 7.23 1.30
CA ARG A 71 7.26 8.29 0.41
C ARG A 71 6.24 9.14 1.17
N ILE A 72 6.48 10.45 1.19
CA ILE A 72 5.62 11.42 1.88
C ILE A 72 4.84 12.22 0.83
N PHE A 73 3.54 12.40 1.09
CA PHE A 73 2.65 13.26 0.32
C PHE A 73 2.12 14.35 1.23
N GLU A 74 2.41 15.59 0.87
CA GLU A 74 2.13 16.76 1.71
C GLU A 74 0.63 17.05 1.91
N THR A 75 -0.22 16.60 0.98
CA THR A 75 -1.66 16.87 1.01
C THR A 75 -2.48 15.65 0.62
N LYS A 76 -3.76 15.66 1.01
CA LYS A 76 -4.74 14.65 0.61
C LYS A 76 -4.83 14.55 -0.91
N ASP A 77 -4.90 15.67 -1.61
CA ASP A 77 -5.13 15.68 -3.07
C ASP A 77 -3.97 15.01 -3.80
N VAL A 78 -2.73 15.32 -3.42
CA VAL A 78 -1.53 14.71 -4.02
C VAL A 78 -1.45 13.20 -3.71
N PHE A 79 -1.81 12.80 -2.48
CA PHE A 79 -1.88 11.38 -2.13
C PHE A 79 -2.97 10.64 -2.91
N VAL A 80 -4.16 11.22 -3.02
CA VAL A 80 -5.32 10.65 -3.70
C VAL A 80 -5.05 10.53 -5.20
N GLU A 81 -4.50 11.56 -5.83
CA GLU A 81 -4.10 11.55 -7.24
C GLU A 81 -3.10 10.42 -7.51
N TRP A 82 -2.06 10.31 -6.65
CA TRP A 82 -1.08 9.24 -6.78
C TRP A 82 -1.71 7.85 -6.61
N LEU A 83 -2.48 7.63 -5.54
CA LEU A 83 -3.04 6.32 -5.22
C LEU A 83 -4.10 5.90 -6.25
N ALA A 84 -4.91 6.83 -6.74
CA ALA A 84 -5.93 6.56 -7.76
C ALA A 84 -5.33 6.02 -9.06
N ALA A 85 -4.10 6.43 -9.39
CA ALA A 85 -3.36 5.97 -10.56
C ALA A 85 -2.63 4.63 -10.36
N GLN A 86 -2.55 4.11 -9.13
CA GLN A 86 -1.92 2.82 -8.85
C GLN A 86 -2.86 1.64 -9.10
N SER A 87 -2.28 0.46 -9.27
CA SER A 87 -2.97 -0.82 -9.29
C SER A 87 -2.28 -1.80 -8.34
N THR A 88 -2.82 -3.02 -8.19
CA THR A 88 -2.11 -4.07 -7.43
C THR A 88 -0.76 -4.36 -8.09
N ALA A 89 -0.71 -4.49 -9.42
CA ALA A 89 0.52 -4.70 -10.19
C ALA A 89 1.56 -3.60 -9.94
N SER A 90 1.17 -2.32 -10.03
CA SER A 90 2.13 -1.21 -9.88
C SER A 90 2.71 -1.10 -8.46
N LEU A 91 2.00 -1.62 -7.45
CA LEU A 91 2.46 -1.69 -6.07
C LEU A 91 2.99 -3.08 -5.66
N ALA A 92 3.10 -4.01 -6.62
CA ALA A 92 3.55 -5.38 -6.36
C ALA A 92 5.06 -5.53 -6.21
N ARG A 93 5.85 -4.46 -6.43
CA ARG A 93 7.31 -4.44 -6.27
C ARG A 93 8.02 -5.53 -7.08
N LEU A 94 7.51 -5.83 -8.28
CA LEU A 94 8.00 -6.94 -9.11
C LEU A 94 9.46 -6.76 -9.59
N ASP A 95 9.95 -5.52 -9.58
CA ASP A 95 11.34 -5.18 -9.95
C ASP A 95 12.32 -5.21 -8.75
N ASP A 96 11.86 -5.53 -7.53
CA ASP A 96 12.69 -5.61 -6.33
C ASP A 96 13.30 -7.02 -6.11
N GLU A 97 14.04 -7.22 -5.02
CA GLU A 97 14.52 -8.55 -4.62
C GLU A 97 13.35 -9.52 -4.38
N GLU A 98 13.55 -10.81 -4.69
CA GLU A 98 12.53 -11.87 -4.64
C GLU A 98 11.72 -11.89 -3.33
N PHE A 99 12.37 -11.58 -2.19
CA PHE A 99 11.71 -11.51 -0.89
C PHE A 99 10.60 -10.45 -0.81
N PHE A 100 10.73 -9.34 -1.54
CA PHE A 100 9.80 -8.21 -1.51
C PHE A 100 8.69 -8.30 -2.58
N GLN A 101 8.94 -9.03 -3.67
CA GLN A 101 8.01 -9.15 -4.78
C GLN A 101 6.68 -9.77 -4.31
N GLY A 102 5.59 -9.02 -4.45
CA GLY A 102 4.24 -9.43 -4.03
C GLY A 102 4.07 -9.65 -2.52
N ASN A 103 5.13 -9.46 -1.72
CA ASN A 103 5.13 -9.78 -0.30
C ASN A 103 4.48 -8.66 0.50
N GLN A 104 3.32 -8.96 1.10
CA GLN A 104 2.58 -8.03 1.97
C GLN A 104 2.42 -6.61 1.36
N ILE A 105 2.19 -6.56 0.06
CA ILE A 105 2.00 -5.34 -0.74
C ILE A 105 0.64 -4.69 -0.48
N ILE A 106 0.46 -3.45 -0.95
CA ILE A 106 -0.86 -2.82 -1.01
C ILE A 106 -1.59 -3.30 -2.27
N SER A 107 -2.72 -3.96 -2.09
CA SER A 107 -3.57 -4.48 -3.17
C SER A 107 -4.98 -3.89 -3.10
N ARG A 108 -5.74 -3.97 -4.20
CA ARG A 108 -7.16 -3.56 -4.23
C ARG A 108 -7.95 -4.18 -3.08
N LYS A 109 -7.76 -5.49 -2.84
CA LYS A 109 -8.42 -6.21 -1.75
C LYS A 109 -8.13 -5.57 -0.39
N ARG A 110 -6.87 -5.26 -0.08
CA ARG A 110 -6.49 -4.63 1.19
C ARG A 110 -7.09 -3.24 1.33
N LEU A 111 -7.12 -2.44 0.25
CA LEU A 111 -7.76 -1.12 0.27
C LEU A 111 -9.26 -1.23 0.55
N LEU A 112 -9.95 -2.14 -0.14
CA LEU A 112 -11.39 -2.39 0.05
C LEU A 112 -11.71 -2.91 1.44
N ASP A 113 -10.90 -3.80 1.99
CA ASP A 113 -11.07 -4.29 3.35
C ASP A 113 -10.78 -3.20 4.37
N PHE A 114 -9.80 -2.32 4.10
CA PHE A 114 -9.48 -1.20 4.97
C PHE A 114 -10.60 -0.17 5.04
N ILE A 115 -11.31 0.14 3.94
CA ILE A 115 -12.34 1.20 3.91
C ILE A 115 -13.73 0.76 4.40
N LYS A 116 -13.94 -0.53 4.66
CA LYS A 116 -15.16 -1.05 5.31
C LYS A 116 -15.26 -0.60 6.76
#